data_AF-A0A1V5GQG4-F1
#
_entry.id   AF-A0A1V5GQG4-F1
#
_cell.length_a   1.000
_cell.length_b   1.000
_cell.length_c   1.000
_cell.angle_alpha   90.00
_cell.angle_beta   90.00
_cell.angle_gamma   90.00
#
_symmetry.space_group_name_H-M   'P 1'
#
loop_
_entity.id
_entity.type
_entity.pdbx_description
1 polymer ?
#
loop_
_entity_poly.entity_id
_entity_poly.type
_entity_poly.pdbx_seq_one_letter_code
_entity_poly.pdbx_strand_id
1 'polypeptide(L)'
;MRARVYDANSGNYYISEVYGIINRPGRWYIVDHPEDKSKVVLVEYLTYSEDHPLGTAIEIIDMNPFPCGPWINLNLIEAEKINDKLTYSAPVSRYNGTGAIWDSKEGLVQLLENDEAYKENISLADYSTKLEGWNYIESDEDISRLMEAFCGFHDAVIKEVSYISGEYYDKDEKIMYMNEPGSKQVKVIFNSEWADELEMILLSPRIVHLVPCKENYFSDLFEASVIIKDTMVCFYDSLMDSVDDNYSGTHFKSMGMMWRIKR
;
A
#
# COMPACT_ATOMS: atom_id res chain seq x y z
N MET A 1 2.89 7.64 -2.01
CA MET A 1 3.01 6.42 -1.18
C MET A 1 1.61 6.06 -0.78
N ARG A 2 1.26 4.78 -0.89
CA ARG A 2 -0.04 4.28 -0.44
C ARG A 2 0.15 3.36 0.75
N ALA A 3 -0.78 3.41 1.68
CA ALA A 3 -0.72 2.66 2.92
C ALA A 3 -2.05 1.98 3.22
N ARG A 4 -1.96 0.79 3.82
CA ARG A 4 -3.03 0.20 4.60
C ARG A 4 -2.97 0.83 5.99
N VAL A 5 -4.10 1.37 6.43
CA VAL A 5 -4.23 2.10 7.69
C VAL A 5 -5.26 1.40 8.56
N TYR A 6 -4.92 1.15 9.83
CA TYR A 6 -5.83 0.67 10.84
C TYR A 6 -6.56 1.86 11.49
N ASP A 7 -7.88 1.86 11.43
CA ASP A 7 -8.70 2.79 12.19
C ASP A 7 -9.12 2.16 13.52
N ALA A 8 -8.55 2.67 14.61
CA ALA A 8 -8.83 2.18 15.95
C ALA A 8 -10.29 2.40 16.39
N ASN A 9 -11.00 3.37 15.81
CA ASN A 9 -12.39 3.66 16.19
C ASN A 9 -13.36 2.62 15.61
N SER A 10 -13.19 2.26 14.34
CA SER A 10 -14.04 1.25 13.69
C SER A 10 -13.51 -0.17 13.84
N GLY A 11 -12.23 -0.35 14.18
CA GLY A 11 -11.56 -1.65 14.22
C GLY A 11 -11.26 -2.24 12.83
N ASN A 12 -11.38 -1.43 11.77
CA ASN A 12 -11.22 -1.86 10.38
C ASN A 12 -10.00 -1.24 9.73
N TYR A 13 -9.59 -1.82 8.60
CA TYR A 13 -8.54 -1.28 7.76
C TYR A 13 -9.12 -0.51 6.56
N TYR A 14 -8.41 0.52 6.11
CA TYR A 14 -8.69 1.24 4.87
C TYR A 14 -7.40 1.56 4.11
N ILE A 15 -7.52 1.89 2.83
CA ILE A 15 -6.39 2.33 2.00
C ILE A 15 -6.38 3.85 1.91
N SER A 16 -5.19 4.43 1.98
CA SER A 16 -5.00 5.88 1.87
C SER A 16 -3.68 6.25 1.20
N GLU A 17 -3.68 7.42 0.57
CA GLU A 17 -2.44 8.12 0.23
C GLU A 17 -1.78 8.65 1.51
N VAL A 18 -0.45 8.56 1.58
CA VAL A 18 0.34 9.17 2.64
C VAL A 18 0.86 10.52 2.14
N TYR A 19 0.51 11.58 2.86
CA TYR A 19 0.86 12.96 2.50
C TYR A 19 2.06 13.50 3.28
N GLY A 20 2.40 12.87 4.39
CA GLY A 20 3.57 13.21 5.19
C GLY A 20 3.74 12.31 6.40
N ILE A 21 4.93 12.40 6.98
CA ILE A 21 5.36 11.69 8.17
C ILE A 21 5.92 12.74 9.14
N ILE A 22 5.37 12.77 10.34
CA ILE A 22 5.73 13.70 11.40
C ILE A 22 6.33 12.92 12.55
N ASN A 23 7.40 13.46 13.14
CA ASN A 23 7.88 12.99 14.44
C ASN A 23 7.54 14.03 15.52
N ARG A 24 6.36 13.87 16.13
CA ARG A 24 6.05 14.31 17.49
C ARG A 24 6.06 13.02 18.33
N PRO A 25 6.59 13.00 19.58
CA PRO A 25 6.93 11.79 20.33
C PRO A 25 6.30 10.50 19.78
N GLY A 26 7.07 9.75 18.98
CA GLY A 26 6.54 8.69 18.10
C GLY A 26 6.63 9.05 16.62
N ARG A 27 6.14 8.15 15.75
CA ARG A 27 6.09 8.39 14.29
C ARG A 27 4.63 8.45 13.88
N TRP A 28 4.24 9.54 13.24
CA TRP A 28 2.85 9.81 12.85
C TRP A 28 2.77 9.99 11.34
N TYR A 29 1.69 9.50 10.76
CA TYR A 29 1.41 9.60 9.33
C TYR A 29 0.21 10.50 9.09
N ILE A 30 0.31 11.36 8.08
CA ILE A 30 -0.80 12.16 7.56
C ILE A 30 -1.45 11.35 6.44
N VAL A 31 -2.68 10.92 6.66
CA VAL A 31 -3.46 10.06 5.75
C VAL A 31 -4.87 10.62 5.59
N ASP A 32 -5.58 10.19 4.55
CA ASP A 32 -7.01 10.50 4.38
C ASP A 32 -7.80 10.04 5.59
N HIS A 33 -8.84 10.80 5.95
CA HIS A 33 -9.82 10.28 6.90
C HIS A 33 -10.53 9.05 6.29
N PRO A 34 -10.86 8.02 7.11
CA PRO A 34 -11.50 6.80 6.62
C PRO A 34 -12.84 7.07 5.91
N GLU A 35 -13.69 7.90 6.53
CA GLU A 35 -15.05 8.20 6.04
C GLU A 35 -15.16 9.51 5.23
N ASP A 36 -14.55 10.61 5.67
CA ASP A 36 -14.64 11.92 5.01
C ASP A 36 -13.38 12.24 4.19
N LYS A 37 -13.40 11.93 2.90
CA LYS A 37 -12.25 12.16 2.01
C LYS A 37 -11.86 13.63 1.83
N SER A 38 -12.65 14.59 2.32
CA SER A 38 -12.27 16.01 2.37
C SER A 38 -11.30 16.34 3.50
N LYS A 39 -11.06 15.40 4.42
CA LYS A 39 -10.17 15.55 5.58
C LYS A 39 -8.96 14.64 5.51
N VAL A 40 -7.93 15.03 6.27
CA VAL A 40 -6.82 14.19 6.65
C VAL A 40 -6.75 14.06 8.17
N VAL A 41 -6.14 12.97 8.63
CA VAL A 41 -5.95 12.65 10.04
C VAL A 41 -4.50 12.28 10.33
N LEU A 42 -4.10 12.41 11.58
CA LEU A 42 -2.84 11.89 12.10
C LEU A 42 -3.04 10.50 12.70
N VAL A 43 -2.30 9.53 12.18
CA VAL A 43 -2.30 8.16 12.70
C VAL A 43 -0.90 7.81 13.20
N GLU A 44 -0.80 7.41 14.46
CA GLU A 44 0.46 6.92 15.02
C GLU A 44 0.83 5.59 14.38
N TYR A 45 2.11 5.40 14.07
CA TYR A 45 2.64 4.20 13.43
C TYR A 45 2.36 2.93 14.25
N LEU A 46 2.44 3.02 15.58
CA LEU A 46 2.25 1.89 16.48
C LEU A 46 0.87 1.97 17.13
N THR A 47 0.20 0.84 17.21
CA THR A 47 -0.93 0.66 18.10
C THR A 47 -0.45 0.07 19.42
N TYR A 48 -0.88 0.68 20.52
CA TYR A 48 -0.69 0.15 21.86
C TYR A 48 -2.03 -0.39 22.36
N SER A 49 -2.26 -1.70 22.19
CA SER A 49 -3.37 -2.40 22.84
C SER A 49 -2.85 -3.47 23.80
N GLU A 50 -3.62 -3.78 24.85
CA GLU A 50 -3.25 -4.82 25.81
C GLU A 50 -3.21 -6.21 25.17
N ASP A 51 -4.04 -6.47 24.15
CA ASP A 51 -4.14 -7.75 23.45
C ASP A 51 -3.06 -7.95 22.36
N HIS A 52 -2.56 -6.85 21.77
CA HIS A 52 -1.54 -6.85 20.73
C HIS A 52 -0.53 -5.72 20.95
N PRO A 53 0.34 -5.83 21.97
CA PRO A 53 1.40 -4.86 22.16
C PRO A 53 2.30 -4.88 20.92
N LEU A 54 2.44 -3.73 20.24
CA LEU A 54 3.31 -3.49 19.07
C LEU A 54 2.72 -3.77 17.68
N GLY A 55 1.40 -3.76 17.51
CA GLY A 55 0.79 -3.73 16.17
C GLY A 55 1.20 -2.48 15.39
N THR A 56 1.37 -2.58 14.07
CA THR A 56 1.59 -1.40 13.22
C THR A 56 0.25 -0.90 12.69
N ALA A 57 -0.10 0.35 12.96
CA ALA A 57 -1.32 0.97 12.41
C ALA A 57 -1.17 1.32 10.92
N ILE A 58 0.07 1.45 10.45
CA ILE A 58 0.39 1.87 9.07
C ILE A 58 1.32 0.85 8.44
N GLU A 59 0.91 0.31 7.30
CA GLU A 59 1.71 -0.59 6.48
C GLU A 59 1.76 -0.06 5.04
N ILE A 60 2.96 0.32 4.57
CA ILE A 60 3.14 0.87 3.23
C ILE A 60 2.94 -0.24 2.18
N ILE A 61 2.07 0.02 1.21
CA ILE A 61 1.73 -0.88 0.09
C ILE A 61 2.70 -0.65 -1.05
N ASP A 62 2.92 0.62 -1.42
CA ASP A 62 3.85 1.01 -2.47
C ASP A 62 4.35 2.46 -2.29
N MET A 63 5.46 2.75 -2.95
CA MET A 63 6.13 4.04 -2.94
C MET A 63 6.28 4.64 -4.33
N ASN A 64 5.19 4.66 -5.10
CA ASN A 64 5.21 5.33 -6.41
C ASN A 64 5.53 6.83 -6.25
N PRO A 65 6.18 7.44 -7.27
CA PRO A 65 6.52 8.86 -7.26
C PRO A 65 5.31 9.75 -7.01
N PHE A 66 5.48 10.80 -6.19
CA PHE A 66 4.42 11.74 -5.91
C PHE A 66 4.23 12.73 -7.09
N PRO A 67 3.00 12.96 -7.56
CA PRO A 67 2.77 13.72 -8.81
C PRO A 67 3.07 15.22 -8.68
N CYS A 68 3.07 15.79 -7.47
CA CYS A 68 3.25 17.23 -7.26
C CYS A 68 4.66 17.66 -6.79
N GLY A 69 5.67 16.81 -7.01
CA GLY A 69 7.07 17.12 -6.70
C GLY A 69 7.66 16.28 -5.56
N PRO A 70 8.97 16.42 -5.30
CA PRO A 70 9.66 15.60 -4.31
C PRO A 70 9.19 15.90 -2.89
N TRP A 71 9.28 14.89 -2.03
CA TRP A 71 9.08 15.06 -0.60
C TRP A 71 10.13 16.01 -0.02
N ILE A 72 9.69 16.98 0.77
CA ILE A 72 10.61 17.83 1.55
C ILE A 72 10.98 17.13 2.85
N ASN A 73 12.24 17.25 3.25
CA ASN A 73 12.77 16.67 4.48
C ASN A 73 13.27 17.80 5.36
N LEU A 74 12.58 18.03 6.47
CA LEU A 74 12.88 19.14 7.37
C LEU A 74 13.37 18.62 8.71
N ASN A 75 14.44 19.23 9.20
CA ASN A 75 15.09 18.88 10.45
C ASN A 75 14.48 19.65 11.64
N LEU A 76 15.05 19.42 12.84
CA LEU A 76 14.60 20.03 14.10
C LEU A 76 14.49 21.56 14.04
N ILE A 77 15.50 22.23 13.48
CA ILE A 77 15.58 23.71 13.43
C ILE A 77 14.46 24.29 12.58
N GLU A 78 14.09 23.58 11.52
CA GLU A 78 12.98 23.98 10.66
C GLU A 78 11.63 23.69 11.31
N ALA A 79 11.53 22.59 12.05
CA ALA A 79 10.36 22.20 12.83
C ALA A 79 10.03 23.17 13.99
N GLU A 80 11.04 23.77 14.63
CA GLU A 80 10.87 24.76 15.70
C GLU A 80 9.98 25.95 15.28
N LYS A 81 9.99 26.33 13.99
CA LYS A 81 9.14 27.41 13.46
C LYS A 81 7.64 27.14 13.58
N ILE A 82 7.25 25.88 13.74
CA ILE A 82 5.86 25.48 13.98
C ILE A 82 5.61 25.27 15.48
N ASN A 83 6.61 24.78 16.23
CA ASN A 83 6.46 24.48 17.65
C ASN A 83 6.04 25.72 18.47
N ASP A 84 6.51 26.91 18.11
CA ASP A 84 6.12 28.16 18.77
C ASP A 84 4.62 28.49 18.61
N LYS A 85 3.93 27.87 17.63
CA LYS A 85 2.49 28.03 17.39
C LYS A 85 1.65 26.91 18.03
N LEU A 86 2.28 25.86 18.56
CA LEU A 86 1.59 24.75 19.21
C LEU A 86 1.22 25.13 20.65
N THR A 87 0.03 24.72 21.07
CA THR A 87 -0.52 24.97 22.42
C THR A 87 -0.67 23.68 23.20
N TYR A 88 -1.26 22.65 22.60
CA TYR A 88 -1.56 21.38 23.26
C TYR A 88 -0.73 20.22 22.69
N SER A 89 -0.38 20.28 21.40
CA SER A 89 0.37 19.22 20.75
C SER A 89 1.81 19.14 21.24
N ALA A 90 2.35 17.93 21.29
CA ALA A 90 3.76 17.72 21.57
C ALA A 90 4.64 18.30 20.44
N PRO A 91 5.88 18.77 20.75
CA PRO A 91 6.72 19.42 19.76
C PRO A 91 7.09 18.47 18.62
N VAL A 92 7.06 19.02 17.41
CA VAL A 92 7.53 18.34 16.20
C VAL A 92 9.05 18.46 16.12
N SER A 93 9.70 17.34 15.88
CA SER A 93 11.15 17.23 15.72
C SER A 93 11.59 16.98 14.28
N ARG A 94 10.70 16.45 13.45
CA ARG A 94 10.96 16.15 12.04
C ARG A 94 9.67 16.17 11.24
N TYR A 95 9.76 16.66 10.01
CA TYR A 95 8.72 16.55 9.00
C TYR A 95 9.31 15.96 7.71
N ASN A 96 8.63 14.99 7.11
CA ASN A 96 8.95 14.46 5.80
C ASN A 96 7.67 14.26 5.00
N GLY A 97 7.45 15.01 3.93
CA GLY A 97 6.17 14.98 3.22
C GLY A 97 6.03 16.03 2.15
N THR A 98 4.79 16.32 1.76
CA THR A 98 4.48 17.32 0.73
C THR A 98 4.82 18.75 1.21
N GLY A 99 5.42 19.55 0.33
CA GLY A 99 5.68 20.97 0.61
C GLY A 99 4.39 21.76 0.89
N ALA A 100 3.30 21.41 0.21
CA ALA A 100 2.00 22.07 0.36
C ALA A 100 1.50 22.12 1.81
N ILE A 101 1.57 21.00 2.53
CA ILE A 101 1.16 20.92 3.94
C ILE A 101 2.06 21.81 4.80
N TRP A 102 3.37 21.72 4.59
CA TRP A 102 4.32 22.51 5.37
C TRP A 102 4.15 24.02 5.14
N ASP A 103 3.89 24.43 3.91
CA ASP A 103 3.78 25.83 3.51
C ASP A 103 2.48 26.48 3.99
N SER A 104 1.41 25.71 4.19
CA SER A 104 0.15 26.19 4.78
C SER A 104 0.31 26.73 6.21
N LYS A 105 1.30 26.23 6.99
CA LYS A 105 1.59 26.57 8.40
C LYS A 105 0.40 26.47 9.35
N GLU A 106 -0.59 27.35 9.23
CA GLU A 106 -1.83 27.37 10.01
C GLU A 106 -2.61 26.06 9.87
N GLY A 107 -2.73 25.50 8.67
CA GLY A 107 -3.39 24.21 8.47
C GLY A 107 -2.62 23.05 9.13
N LEU A 108 -1.29 23.09 9.08
CA LEU A 108 -0.45 22.09 9.76
C LEU A 108 -0.55 22.22 11.29
N VAL A 109 -0.61 23.43 11.84
CA VAL A 109 -0.89 23.64 13.26
C VAL A 109 -2.27 23.10 13.62
N GLN A 110 -3.30 23.35 12.82
CA GLN A 110 -4.63 22.80 13.04
C GLN A 110 -4.61 21.26 13.08
N LEU A 111 -3.93 20.63 12.12
CA LEU A 111 -3.77 19.18 12.06
C LEU A 111 -3.05 18.63 13.30
N LEU A 112 -2.00 19.30 13.77
CA LEU A 112 -1.21 18.88 14.93
C LEU A 112 -1.97 19.04 16.25
N GLU A 113 -2.80 20.07 16.37
CA GLU A 113 -3.57 20.35 17.60
C GLU A 113 -4.82 19.49 17.73
N ASN A 114 -5.46 19.13 16.60
CA ASN A 114 -6.74 18.44 16.60
C ASN A 114 -6.68 16.99 16.08
N ASP A 115 -5.51 16.54 15.62
CA ASP A 115 -5.29 15.25 14.94
C ASP A 115 -6.10 15.06 13.64
N GLU A 116 -6.80 16.11 13.20
CA GLU A 116 -7.51 16.18 11.93
C GLU A 116 -7.45 17.60 11.33
N ALA A 117 -7.53 17.70 10.01
CA ALA A 117 -7.73 18.95 9.31
C ALA A 117 -8.43 18.72 7.96
N TYR A 118 -9.16 19.73 7.49
CA TYR A 118 -9.67 19.74 6.12
C TYR A 118 -8.52 19.92 5.12
N LYS A 119 -8.56 19.18 4.01
CA LYS A 119 -7.57 19.25 2.93
C LYS A 119 -7.42 20.67 2.36
N GLU A 120 -8.52 21.42 2.27
CA GLU A 120 -8.51 22.82 1.86
C GLU A 120 -7.62 23.70 2.76
N ASN A 121 -7.63 23.47 4.08
CA ASN A 121 -6.85 24.28 5.03
C ASN A 121 -5.34 24.02 4.92
N ILE A 122 -4.95 22.82 4.48
CA ILE A 122 -3.55 22.43 4.26
C ILE A 122 -3.14 22.52 2.79
N SER A 123 -3.95 23.20 1.95
CA SER A 123 -3.70 23.35 0.51
C SER A 123 -3.42 22.02 -0.20
N LEU A 124 -4.08 20.96 0.27
CA LEU A 124 -3.94 19.62 -0.27
C LEU A 124 -4.98 19.40 -1.36
N ALA A 125 -4.55 19.10 -2.57
CA ALA A 125 -5.45 18.65 -3.62
C ALA A 125 -5.64 17.13 -3.53
N ASP A 126 -6.67 16.61 -4.20
CA ASP A 126 -6.78 15.17 -4.38
C ASP A 126 -5.73 14.72 -5.40
N TYR A 127 -4.74 13.98 -4.92
CA TYR A 127 -3.73 13.35 -5.75
C TYR A 127 -3.89 11.84 -5.69
N SER A 128 -3.37 11.17 -6.70
CA SER A 128 -3.19 9.72 -6.66
C SER A 128 -1.77 9.39 -7.05
N THR A 129 -1.16 8.45 -6.31
CA THR A 129 0.14 7.87 -6.67
C THR A 129 -0.01 6.56 -7.45
N LYS A 130 -1.21 6.25 -7.92
CA LYS A 130 -1.45 5.16 -8.88
C LYS A 130 -0.71 5.43 -10.18
N LEU A 131 0.00 4.43 -10.69
CA LEU A 131 0.75 4.54 -11.94
C LEU A 131 -0.19 4.56 -13.14
N GLU A 132 0.08 5.46 -14.08
CA GLU A 132 -0.62 5.50 -15.36
C GLU A 132 -0.40 4.18 -16.14
N GLY A 133 -1.46 3.68 -16.78
CA GLY A 133 -1.43 2.42 -17.53
C GLY A 133 -1.49 1.15 -16.67
N TRP A 134 -1.70 1.28 -15.36
CA TRP A 134 -1.94 0.17 -14.44
C TRP A 134 -3.35 0.22 -13.86
N ASN A 135 -3.98 -0.94 -13.74
CA ASN A 135 -5.27 -1.11 -13.07
C ASN A 135 -5.02 -1.65 -11.66
N TYR A 136 -5.60 -1.02 -10.64
CA TYR A 136 -5.46 -1.42 -9.24
C TYR A 136 -6.69 -2.16 -8.77
N ILE A 137 -6.51 -3.21 -7.96
CA ILE A 137 -7.61 -3.97 -7.37
C ILE A 137 -7.91 -3.41 -5.98
N GLU A 138 -8.97 -2.59 -5.90
CA GLU A 138 -9.44 -1.98 -4.64
C GLU A 138 -10.95 -2.17 -4.41
N SER A 139 -11.66 -2.75 -5.38
CA SER A 139 -13.11 -2.99 -5.37
C SER A 139 -13.50 -4.25 -6.16
N ASP A 140 -14.73 -4.73 -5.97
CA ASP A 140 -15.29 -5.84 -6.74
C ASP A 140 -15.44 -5.49 -8.23
N GLU A 141 -15.66 -4.21 -8.55
CA GLU A 141 -15.65 -3.72 -9.92
C GLU A 141 -14.27 -3.87 -10.58
N ASP A 142 -13.19 -3.61 -9.84
CA ASP A 142 -11.83 -3.79 -10.36
C ASP A 142 -11.49 -5.27 -10.60
N ILE A 143 -11.96 -6.15 -9.70
CA ILE A 143 -11.86 -7.60 -9.87
C ILE A 143 -12.60 -8.02 -11.13
N SER A 144 -13.85 -7.58 -11.28
CA SER A 144 -14.68 -7.91 -12.44
C SER A 144 -14.01 -7.51 -13.75
N ARG A 145 -13.38 -6.33 -13.80
CA ARG A 145 -12.60 -5.88 -14.97
C ARG A 145 -11.39 -6.76 -15.27
N LEU A 146 -10.67 -7.22 -14.26
CA LEU A 146 -9.55 -8.15 -14.44
C LEU A 146 -10.05 -9.49 -14.99
N MET A 147 -11.08 -10.05 -14.36
CA MET A 147 -11.65 -11.33 -14.76
C MET A 147 -12.20 -11.26 -16.19
N GLU A 148 -12.86 -10.18 -16.58
CA GLU A 148 -13.33 -9.98 -17.96
C GLU A 148 -12.16 -9.82 -18.94
N ALA A 149 -11.18 -8.96 -18.63
CA ALA A 149 -10.05 -8.67 -19.51
C ALA A 149 -9.14 -9.88 -19.75
N PHE A 150 -9.13 -10.85 -18.84
CA PHE A 150 -8.29 -12.05 -18.93
C PHE A 150 -9.11 -13.35 -18.91
N CYS A 151 -10.36 -13.30 -19.38
CA CYS A 151 -11.25 -14.45 -19.60
C CYS A 151 -11.36 -15.41 -18.40
N GLY A 152 -11.42 -14.86 -17.19
CA GLY A 152 -11.52 -15.63 -15.94
C GLY A 152 -10.28 -16.49 -15.64
N PHE A 153 -9.16 -16.22 -16.30
CA PHE A 153 -7.94 -17.04 -16.31
C PHE A 153 -8.13 -18.45 -16.87
N HIS A 154 -9.23 -18.74 -17.58
CA HIS A 154 -9.43 -20.03 -18.23
C HIS A 154 -8.39 -20.24 -19.34
N ASP A 155 -7.87 -21.47 -19.45
CA ASP A 155 -6.79 -21.86 -20.37
C ASP A 155 -5.59 -20.90 -20.31
N ALA A 156 -5.31 -20.38 -19.12
CA ALA A 156 -4.14 -19.53 -18.86
C ALA A 156 -3.07 -20.30 -18.08
N VAL A 157 -1.83 -19.86 -18.16
CA VAL A 157 -0.70 -20.44 -17.43
C VAL A 157 0.09 -19.33 -16.74
N ILE A 158 0.59 -19.62 -15.54
CA ILE A 158 1.66 -18.80 -14.94
C ILE A 158 2.95 -19.11 -15.70
N LYS A 159 3.45 -18.14 -16.47
CA LYS A 159 4.69 -18.24 -17.25
C LYS A 159 5.92 -17.90 -16.42
N GLU A 160 5.85 -16.85 -15.61
CA GLU A 160 6.98 -16.35 -14.83
C GLU A 160 6.52 -15.79 -13.49
N VAL A 161 7.31 -16.06 -12.44
CA VAL A 161 7.21 -15.38 -11.15
C VAL A 161 8.58 -14.83 -10.78
N SER A 162 8.63 -13.57 -10.35
CA SER A 162 9.86 -12.95 -9.85
C SER A 162 9.57 -12.15 -8.58
N TYR A 163 10.51 -12.17 -7.63
CA TYR A 163 10.36 -11.55 -6.32
C TYR A 163 11.47 -10.52 -6.08
N ILE A 164 11.06 -9.34 -5.64
CA ILE A 164 11.93 -8.26 -5.17
C ILE A 164 11.72 -8.14 -3.66
N SER A 165 12.74 -8.49 -2.88
CA SER A 165 12.72 -8.30 -1.41
C SER A 165 13.07 -6.87 -1.01
N GLY A 166 13.84 -6.16 -1.84
CA GLY A 166 14.44 -4.85 -1.56
C GLY A 166 15.60 -4.88 -0.55
N GLU A 167 15.88 -6.02 0.07
CA GLU A 167 17.00 -6.21 1.00
C GLU A 167 18.23 -6.66 0.22
N TYR A 168 19.40 -6.08 0.53
CA TYR A 168 20.64 -6.43 -0.16
C TYR A 168 21.86 -6.30 0.75
N TYR A 169 22.93 -6.99 0.37
CA TYR A 169 24.25 -6.86 1.01
C TYR A 169 25.14 -5.97 0.15
N ASP A 170 25.62 -4.88 0.73
CA ASP A 170 26.65 -4.06 0.10
C ASP A 170 28.04 -4.68 0.37
N LYS A 171 28.75 -5.05 -0.69
CA LYS A 171 30.07 -5.70 -0.58
C LYS A 171 31.18 -4.74 -0.22
N ASP A 172 31.06 -3.47 -0.61
CA ASP A 172 32.09 -2.46 -0.41
C ASP A 172 32.01 -1.95 1.03
N GLU A 173 30.79 -1.71 1.53
CA GLU A 173 30.55 -1.27 2.90
C GLU A 173 30.47 -2.44 3.90
N LYS A 174 30.27 -3.67 3.40
CA LYS A 174 30.13 -4.90 4.17
C LYS A 174 28.94 -4.87 5.15
N ILE A 175 27.85 -4.23 4.75
CA ILE A 175 26.64 -4.03 5.57
C ILE A 175 25.42 -4.62 4.88
N MET A 176 24.50 -5.17 5.68
CA MET A 176 23.16 -5.58 5.23
C MET A 176 22.24 -4.36 5.27
N TYR A 177 21.62 -4.05 4.13
CA TYR A 177 20.62 -3.00 4.00
C TYR A 177 19.22 -3.58 4.09
N MET A 178 18.43 -3.04 5.01
CA MET A 178 16.99 -3.30 5.06
C MET A 178 16.28 -2.51 3.97
N ASN A 179 15.21 -3.10 3.45
CA ASN A 179 14.44 -2.51 2.38
C ASN A 179 13.64 -1.29 2.83
N GLU A 180 13.41 -0.35 1.92
CA GLU A 180 12.44 0.73 2.16
C GLU A 180 11.01 0.13 2.26
N PRO A 181 10.12 0.69 3.09
CA PRO A 181 8.71 0.27 3.11
C PRO A 181 8.08 0.22 1.71
N GLY A 182 7.18 -0.72 1.42
CA GLY A 182 6.51 -0.79 0.11
C GLY A 182 7.38 -1.21 -1.09
N SER A 183 8.66 -1.54 -0.88
CA SER A 183 9.56 -2.02 -1.95
C SER A 183 9.41 -3.50 -2.30
N LYS A 184 8.76 -4.28 -1.43
CA LYS A 184 8.55 -5.72 -1.65
C LYS A 184 7.48 -5.91 -2.71
N GLN A 185 7.84 -6.61 -3.78
CA GLN A 185 6.94 -6.85 -4.91
C GLN A 185 7.14 -8.25 -5.47
N VAL A 186 6.04 -8.87 -5.92
CA VAL A 186 6.09 -10.09 -6.73
C VAL A 186 5.44 -9.78 -8.06
N LYS A 187 6.19 -9.97 -9.14
CA LYS A 187 5.66 -9.88 -10.50
C LYS A 187 5.32 -11.29 -10.97
N VAL A 188 4.09 -11.46 -11.44
CA VAL A 188 3.57 -12.69 -12.04
C VAL A 188 3.19 -12.36 -13.48
N ILE A 189 3.69 -13.15 -14.42
CA ILE A 189 3.34 -13.08 -15.84
C ILE A 189 2.47 -14.27 -16.18
N PHE A 190 1.30 -14.00 -16.75
CA PHE A 190 0.40 -15.02 -17.27
C PHE A 190 0.32 -14.96 -18.79
N ASN A 191 0.22 -16.13 -19.40
CA ASN A 191 -0.15 -16.28 -20.82
C ASN A 191 -1.48 -17.00 -20.91
N SER A 192 -2.25 -16.70 -21.95
CA SER A 192 -3.52 -17.37 -22.23
C SER A 192 -3.63 -17.63 -23.73
N GLU A 193 -4.41 -18.63 -24.11
CA GLU A 193 -4.84 -18.82 -25.50
C GLU A 193 -5.89 -17.77 -25.93
N TRP A 194 -6.53 -17.10 -24.97
CA TRP A 194 -7.71 -16.25 -25.18
C TRP A 194 -7.42 -14.75 -25.00
N ALA A 195 -6.28 -14.41 -24.41
CA ALA A 195 -5.89 -13.03 -24.12
C ALA A 195 -4.38 -12.82 -24.28
N ASP A 196 -4.01 -11.57 -24.58
CA ASP A 196 -2.61 -11.12 -24.59
C ASP A 196 -1.96 -11.25 -23.20
N GLU A 197 -0.63 -11.24 -23.12
CA GLU A 197 0.11 -11.48 -21.87
C GLU A 197 -0.32 -10.53 -20.74
N LEU A 198 -0.70 -11.09 -19.59
CA LEU A 198 -1.07 -10.32 -18.39
C LEU A 198 0.15 -10.19 -17.49
N GLU A 199 0.47 -8.95 -17.13
CA GLU A 199 1.43 -8.64 -16.07
C GLU A 199 0.67 -8.24 -14.80
N MET A 200 0.88 -8.99 -13.73
CA MET A 200 0.33 -8.76 -12.40
C MET A 200 1.47 -8.46 -11.43
N ILE A 201 1.31 -7.40 -10.62
CA ILE A 201 2.24 -7.04 -9.55
C ILE A 201 1.48 -7.10 -8.22
N LEU A 202 1.98 -7.94 -7.32
CA LEU A 202 1.58 -8.01 -5.92
C LEU A 202 2.44 -7.00 -5.14
N LEU A 203 1.78 -6.05 -4.48
CA LEU A 203 2.38 -4.97 -3.71
C LEU A 203 2.37 -5.35 -2.22
N SER A 204 3.54 -5.26 -1.57
CA SER A 204 3.74 -5.72 -0.20
C SER A 204 3.17 -7.15 0.03
N PRO A 205 3.67 -8.16 -0.70
CA PRO A 205 3.20 -9.54 -0.60
C PRO A 205 3.37 -10.08 0.82
N ARG A 206 2.39 -10.87 1.26
CA ARG A 206 2.36 -11.56 2.57
C ARG A 206 2.53 -13.06 2.42
N ILE A 207 1.88 -13.64 1.41
CA ILE A 207 1.99 -15.05 1.09
C ILE A 207 2.20 -15.18 -0.41
N VAL A 208 3.20 -15.98 -0.78
CA VAL A 208 3.40 -16.49 -2.13
C VAL A 208 3.51 -18.01 -2.00
N HIS A 209 2.46 -18.72 -2.37
CA HIS A 209 2.44 -20.17 -2.36
C HIS A 209 2.29 -20.67 -3.80
N LEU A 210 3.32 -21.32 -4.32
CA LEU A 210 3.35 -21.85 -5.68
C LEU A 210 3.32 -23.37 -5.64
N VAL A 211 2.42 -23.97 -6.41
CA VAL A 211 2.32 -25.41 -6.59
C VAL A 211 2.45 -25.72 -8.07
N PRO A 212 3.67 -25.97 -8.58
CA PRO A 212 3.88 -26.31 -9.98
C PRO A 212 3.20 -27.62 -10.35
N CYS A 213 2.83 -27.76 -11.63
CA CYS A 213 2.33 -29.02 -12.15
C CYS A 213 3.37 -30.14 -12.02
N LYS A 214 2.91 -31.39 -12.00
CA LYS A 214 3.79 -32.56 -12.13
C LYS A 214 4.26 -32.71 -13.58
N GLU A 215 5.32 -33.48 -13.77
CA GLU A 215 5.78 -33.90 -15.09
C GLU A 215 4.65 -34.51 -15.93
N ASN A 216 4.60 -34.17 -17.23
CA ASN A 216 3.57 -34.58 -18.20
C ASN A 216 2.14 -34.05 -17.94
N TYR A 217 1.98 -33.00 -17.14
CA TYR A 217 0.74 -32.24 -17.02
C TYR A 217 0.95 -30.82 -17.54
N PHE A 218 -0.10 -30.19 -18.02
CA PHE A 218 -0.11 -28.74 -18.23
C PHE A 218 -0.32 -28.04 -16.89
N SER A 219 0.22 -26.82 -16.76
CA SER A 219 -0.01 -25.92 -15.62
C SER A 219 -1.18 -24.97 -15.92
N ASP A 220 -2.12 -25.40 -16.76
CA ASP A 220 -3.26 -24.59 -17.16
C ASP A 220 -4.20 -24.38 -15.98
N LEU A 221 -4.67 -23.15 -15.88
CA LEU A 221 -5.69 -22.72 -14.94
C LEU A 221 -7.04 -23.01 -15.59
N PHE A 222 -7.81 -23.89 -14.93
CA PHE A 222 -9.20 -24.11 -15.29
C PHE A 222 -10.07 -22.92 -14.87
N GLU A 223 -9.73 -22.30 -13.74
CA GLU A 223 -10.44 -21.19 -13.14
C GLU A 223 -9.52 -20.48 -12.15
N ALA A 224 -9.87 -19.24 -11.80
CA ALA A 224 -9.19 -18.50 -10.75
C ALA A 224 -10.18 -17.62 -9.99
N SER A 225 -9.80 -17.25 -8.77
CA SER A 225 -10.56 -16.31 -7.94
C SER A 225 -9.68 -15.20 -7.44
N VAL A 226 -10.22 -13.98 -7.42
CA VAL A 226 -9.64 -12.84 -6.73
C VAL A 226 -10.63 -12.36 -5.68
N ILE A 227 -10.18 -12.21 -4.44
CA ILE A 227 -11.03 -11.85 -3.30
C ILE A 227 -10.35 -10.73 -2.53
N ILE A 228 -11.10 -9.69 -2.18
CA ILE A 228 -10.66 -8.66 -1.24
C ILE A 228 -11.21 -8.97 0.15
N LYS A 229 -10.33 -9.05 1.14
CA LYS A 229 -10.70 -9.19 2.56
C LYS A 229 -9.80 -8.33 3.43
N ASP A 230 -10.39 -7.50 4.29
CA ASP A 230 -9.66 -6.60 5.18
C ASP A 230 -8.61 -5.76 4.44
N THR A 231 -8.96 -5.25 3.25
CA THR A 231 -8.10 -4.53 2.27
C THR A 231 -6.95 -5.34 1.65
N MET A 232 -6.77 -6.60 2.00
CA MET A 232 -5.83 -7.49 1.32
C MET A 232 -6.47 -8.10 0.08
N VAL A 233 -5.67 -8.28 -0.96
CA VAL A 233 -6.05 -8.95 -2.20
C VAL A 233 -5.47 -10.36 -2.20
N CYS A 234 -6.35 -11.35 -2.36
CA CYS A 234 -6.03 -12.76 -2.43
C CYS A 234 -6.33 -13.30 -3.84
N PHE A 235 -5.36 -13.93 -4.47
CA PHE A 235 -5.53 -14.67 -5.73
C PHE A 235 -5.43 -16.17 -5.47
N TYR A 236 -6.29 -16.97 -6.09
CA TYR A 236 -6.32 -18.43 -6.01
C TYR A 236 -6.43 -19.03 -7.42
N ASP A 237 -5.71 -20.13 -7.68
CA ASP A 237 -5.80 -20.93 -8.92
C ASP A 237 -7.02 -21.88 -8.96
N SER A 238 -8.11 -21.52 -8.28
CA SER A 238 -9.35 -22.28 -8.19
C SER A 238 -10.54 -21.35 -7.96
N LEU A 239 -11.77 -21.84 -8.19
CA LEU A 239 -12.97 -21.15 -7.74
C LEU A 239 -13.09 -21.20 -6.22
N MET A 240 -13.21 -20.03 -5.61
CA MET A 240 -13.25 -19.84 -4.16
C MET A 240 -14.34 -18.83 -3.82
N ASP A 241 -15.21 -19.18 -2.87
CA ASP A 241 -16.26 -18.26 -2.36
C ASP A 241 -15.75 -17.34 -1.24
N SER A 242 -14.63 -17.70 -0.60
CA SER A 242 -14.06 -16.95 0.51
C SER A 242 -12.57 -17.22 0.67
N VAL A 243 -11.89 -16.36 1.44
CA VAL A 243 -10.47 -16.54 1.78
C VAL A 243 -10.29 -17.80 2.61
N ASP A 244 -9.43 -18.70 2.15
CA ASP A 244 -8.96 -19.87 2.88
C ASP A 244 -7.47 -19.74 3.18
N ASP A 245 -7.10 -19.94 4.45
CA ASP A 245 -5.72 -19.95 4.95
C ASP A 245 -5.06 -21.33 4.84
N ASN A 246 -5.85 -22.39 4.62
CA ASN A 246 -5.38 -23.76 4.46
C ASN A 246 -5.39 -24.23 3.01
N TYR A 247 -5.69 -23.32 2.07
CA TYR A 247 -5.72 -23.65 0.65
C TYR A 247 -4.35 -24.17 0.20
N SER A 248 -4.34 -25.38 -0.38
CA SER A 248 -3.12 -26.10 -0.71
C SER A 248 -2.66 -25.91 -2.15
N GLY A 249 -3.42 -25.21 -3.00
CA GLY A 249 -3.05 -24.88 -4.38
C GLY A 249 -2.23 -23.59 -4.49
N THR A 250 -1.99 -23.13 -5.72
CA THR A 250 -1.25 -21.89 -5.97
C THR A 250 -2.08 -20.69 -5.55
N HIS A 251 -1.56 -19.89 -4.62
CA HIS A 251 -2.26 -18.71 -4.17
C HIS A 251 -1.31 -17.61 -3.71
N PHE A 252 -1.80 -16.38 -3.80
CA PHE A 252 -1.07 -15.19 -3.41
C PHE A 252 -1.93 -14.37 -2.45
N LYS A 253 -1.30 -13.79 -1.43
CA LYS A 253 -1.92 -12.77 -0.56
C LYS A 253 -1.03 -11.56 -0.50
N SER A 254 -1.60 -10.39 -0.74
CA SER A 254 -0.86 -9.13 -0.80
C SER A 254 -1.71 -7.97 -0.28
N MET A 255 -1.06 -6.87 0.09
CA MET A 255 -1.78 -5.68 0.56
C MET A 255 -2.34 -4.83 -0.57
N GLY A 256 -1.82 -5.02 -1.78
CA GLY A 256 -2.38 -4.42 -2.98
C GLY A 256 -1.99 -5.25 -4.19
N MET A 257 -2.79 -5.16 -5.24
CA MET A 257 -2.51 -5.80 -6.52
C MET A 257 -2.76 -4.80 -7.64
N MET A 258 -1.88 -4.78 -8.62
CA MET A 258 -2.08 -4.04 -9.86
C MET A 258 -1.76 -4.89 -11.07
N TRP A 259 -2.40 -4.61 -12.20
CA TRP A 259 -2.26 -5.41 -13.40
C TRP A 259 -2.37 -4.57 -14.67
N ARG A 260 -1.83 -5.10 -15.76
CA ARG A 260 -2.01 -4.58 -17.11
C ARG A 260 -1.84 -5.69 -18.15
N ILE A 261 -2.45 -5.50 -19.31
CA ILE A 261 -2.21 -6.33 -20.49
C ILE A 261 -1.00 -5.77 -21.25
N LYS A 262 -0.02 -6.62 -21.55
CA LYS A 262 1.11 -6.31 -22.42
C LYS A 262 0.72 -6.58 -23.86
N ARG A 263 0.67 -5.52 -24.66
CA ARG A 263 0.53 -5.59 -26.12
C ARG A 263 1.88 -5.64 -26.80
#